data_AF-A0A518HPN2-F1
#
_entry.id   AF-A0A518HPN2-F1
#
_cell.length_a   1.000
_cell.length_b   1.000
_cell.length_c   1.000
_cell.angle_alpha   90.00
_cell.angle_beta   90.00
_cell.angle_gamma   90.00
#
_symmetry.space_group_name_H-M   'P 1'
#
loop_
_entity.id
_entity.type
_entity.pdbx_description
1 polymer ?
#
loop_
_entity_poly.entity_id
_entity_poly.type
_entity_poly.pdbx_seq_one_letter_code
_entity_poly.pdbx_strand_id
1 'polypeptide(L)'
;MSFNRFTVRSKIFILVGACALSFVGYGLWSWNTLSVAKVHGPYYNRIIQGKDLISDTVPPSNNLIESYLLSLEMAHEVEEGVGAEQIQQLVRRGIELKQEFENGHRFWEQELAEGPMKKLKTVECYAAAKEFYRVRDQEFVPACLRGDVKTAKLLSRGPMRQQYEQHRAAVNAVASMATRRNAADEAAVQALVDARMLWSLAGAASILLGIAGFGIYVARETILPLRRSATNLRYLSTHDLTDVSRRLRRDAENTSDQATMASGAAEEVSANAHALATAVEQFEESIKEIAANAANAASVARNAVCATEQTNQTITRLGESSAEIGNVIKVINSIAQQTNLLALNATIEAARAGEAGKGFAVVANEVKELAKETSRATKHIIGRIEAIQADTQEAVNAIGLVSEIIREIDESQNVIAGAVEEQTAMTSEISRNISDVATGSYEIVKSITMVAETAQSTTSGSDETLVTAASIERLAADLMLLVGQSGEASGRQPTEQASDSNRDASGGKYRLPAAKEDAFLESL
;
A
#
# COMPACT_ATOMS: atom_id res chain seq x y z
N MET A 1 -27.51 4.25 -25.66
CA MET A 1 -27.19 4.70 -24.29
C MET A 1 -25.88 4.06 -23.87
N SER A 2 -24.90 4.86 -23.45
CA SER A 2 -23.61 4.37 -22.98
C SER A 2 -23.78 3.54 -21.70
N PHE A 3 -23.60 2.22 -21.80
CA PHE A 3 -23.63 1.29 -20.66
C PHE A 3 -22.46 1.49 -19.68
N ASN A 4 -21.61 2.49 -19.89
CA ASN A 4 -20.38 2.69 -19.12
C ASN A 4 -20.59 3.26 -17.71
N ARG A 5 -21.80 3.69 -17.36
CA ARG A 5 -22.12 4.24 -16.02
C ARG A 5 -22.70 3.24 -15.02
N PHE A 6 -22.97 2.00 -15.43
CA PHE A 6 -23.55 0.99 -14.55
C PHE A 6 -22.46 0.20 -13.82
N THR A 7 -22.67 -0.05 -12.52
CA THR A 7 -21.83 -0.97 -11.74
C THR A 7 -21.94 -2.39 -12.31
N VAL A 8 -20.91 -3.22 -12.11
CA VAL A 8 -20.88 -4.62 -12.58
C VAL A 8 -22.13 -5.38 -12.15
N ARG A 9 -22.60 -5.15 -10.91
CA ARG A 9 -23.84 -5.72 -10.38
C ARG A 9 -25.08 -5.32 -11.20
N SER A 10 -25.26 -4.04 -11.49
CA SER A 10 -26.40 -3.56 -12.28
C SER A 10 -26.40 -4.12 -13.71
N LYS A 11 -25.21 -4.25 -14.32
CA LYS A 11 -25.07 -4.86 -15.66
C LYS A 11 -25.53 -6.32 -15.68
N ILE A 12 -25.21 -7.10 -14.65
CA ILE A 12 -25.62 -8.51 -14.51
C ILE A 12 -27.14 -8.62 -14.27
N PHE A 13 -27.71 -7.80 -13.38
CA PHE A 13 -29.16 -7.83 -13.10
C PHE A 13 -30.02 -7.47 -14.31
N ILE A 14 -29.62 -6.45 -15.08
CA ILE A 14 -30.33 -6.04 -16.31
C ILE A 14 -30.34 -7.20 -17.32
N LEU A 15 -29.24 -7.98 -17.40
CA LEU A 15 -29.17 -9.14 -18.29
C LEU A 15 -30.10 -10.27 -17.86
N VAL A 16 -30.07 -10.67 -16.58
CA VAL A 16 -30.93 -11.76 -16.09
C VAL A 16 -32.40 -11.39 -16.31
N GLY A 17 -32.75 -10.12 -16.07
CA GLY A 17 -34.08 -9.59 -16.37
C GLY A 17 -34.44 -9.65 -17.86
N ALA A 18 -33.56 -9.18 -18.75
CA ALA A 18 -33.82 -9.16 -20.19
C ALA A 18 -33.91 -10.57 -20.81
N CYS A 19 -33.05 -11.50 -20.38
CA CYS A 19 -33.10 -12.89 -20.81
C CYS A 19 -34.37 -13.58 -20.30
N ALA A 20 -34.73 -13.40 -19.03
CA ALA A 20 -35.95 -13.95 -18.47
C ALA A 20 -37.19 -13.43 -19.20
N LEU A 21 -37.26 -12.12 -19.49
CA LEU A 21 -38.35 -11.53 -20.28
C LEU A 21 -38.43 -12.10 -21.69
N SER A 22 -37.29 -12.29 -22.36
CA SER A 22 -37.24 -12.86 -23.72
C SER A 22 -37.68 -14.34 -23.75
N PHE A 23 -37.29 -15.12 -22.74
CA PHE A 23 -37.74 -16.51 -22.56
C PHE A 23 -39.25 -16.59 -22.28
N VAL A 24 -39.79 -15.71 -21.43
CA VAL A 24 -41.23 -15.65 -21.14
C VAL A 24 -42.03 -15.29 -22.40
N GLY A 25 -41.57 -14.30 -23.17
CA GLY A 25 -42.19 -13.93 -24.44
C GLY A 25 -42.22 -15.07 -25.46
N TYR A 26 -41.09 -15.78 -25.62
CA TYR A 26 -41.00 -16.96 -26.48
C TYR A 26 -41.91 -18.10 -26.02
N GLY A 27 -41.96 -18.36 -24.70
CA GLY A 27 -42.80 -19.39 -24.11
C GLY A 27 -44.29 -19.16 -24.35
N LEU A 28 -44.78 -17.93 -24.12
CA LEU A 28 -46.18 -17.56 -24.36
C LEU A 28 -46.59 -17.73 -25.83
N TRP A 29 -45.72 -17.32 -26.75
CA TRP A 29 -45.98 -17.42 -28.19
C TRP A 29 -45.95 -18.86 -28.71
N SER A 30 -45.03 -19.69 -28.22
CA SER A 30 -44.97 -21.13 -28.51
C SER A 30 -46.22 -21.86 -27.98
N TRP A 31 -46.64 -21.56 -26.75
CA TRP A 31 -47.84 -22.13 -26.13
C TRP A 31 -49.10 -21.88 -26.96
N ASN A 32 -49.29 -20.66 -27.47
CA ASN A 32 -50.42 -20.29 -28.32
C ASN A 32 -50.42 -21.02 -29.68
N THR A 33 -49.26 -21.44 -30.17
CA THR A 33 -49.16 -22.19 -31.42
C THR A 33 -49.50 -23.66 -31.20
N LEU A 34 -49.02 -24.24 -30.10
CA LEU A 34 -49.37 -25.60 -29.71
C LEU A 34 -50.86 -25.76 -29.37
N SER A 35 -51.49 -24.79 -28.70
CA SER A 35 -52.90 -24.89 -28.27
C SER A 35 -53.88 -25.03 -29.44
N VAL A 36 -53.58 -24.44 -30.60
CA VAL A 36 -54.44 -24.48 -31.80
C VAL A 36 -54.30 -25.80 -32.59
N ALA A 37 -53.12 -26.41 -32.58
CA ALA A 37 -52.80 -27.61 -33.37
C ALA A 37 -52.80 -28.93 -32.56
N LYS A 38 -53.03 -28.88 -31.24
CA LYS A 38 -52.99 -30.06 -30.36
C LYS A 38 -54.13 -31.04 -30.63
N VAL A 39 -53.92 -32.31 -30.28
CA VAL A 39 -54.96 -33.35 -30.13
C VAL A 39 -56.04 -32.85 -29.15
N HIS A 40 -57.32 -32.91 -29.55
CA HIS A 40 -58.50 -32.24 -28.94
C HIS A 40 -58.65 -30.73 -29.21
N GLY A 41 -57.81 -30.15 -30.08
CA GLY A 41 -57.97 -28.79 -30.56
C GLY A 41 -59.19 -28.61 -31.48
N PRO A 42 -59.56 -27.36 -31.79
CA PRO A 42 -60.77 -27.05 -32.56
C PRO A 42 -60.78 -27.67 -33.96
N TYR A 43 -59.61 -27.88 -34.59
CA TYR A 43 -59.49 -28.56 -35.87
C TYR A 43 -59.53 -30.09 -35.75
N TYR A 44 -58.87 -30.65 -34.73
CA TYR A 44 -58.87 -32.09 -34.47
C TYR A 44 -60.29 -32.63 -34.25
N ASN A 45 -61.09 -31.93 -33.43
CA ASN A 45 -62.48 -32.36 -33.15
C ASN A 45 -63.37 -32.32 -34.40
N ARG A 46 -63.16 -31.37 -35.32
CA ARG A 46 -63.93 -31.30 -36.57
C ARG A 46 -63.57 -32.42 -37.54
N ILE A 47 -62.28 -32.75 -37.64
CA ILE A 47 -61.77 -33.82 -38.51
C ILE A 47 -62.31 -35.18 -38.05
N ILE A 48 -62.36 -35.42 -36.73
CA ILE A 48 -62.96 -36.64 -36.17
C ILE A 48 -64.46 -36.71 -36.47
N GLN A 49 -65.22 -35.66 -36.18
CA GLN A 49 -66.66 -35.62 -36.45
C GLN A 49 -66.99 -35.94 -37.93
N GLY A 50 -66.18 -35.42 -38.87
CA GLY A 50 -66.35 -35.74 -40.29
C GLY A 50 -65.95 -37.18 -40.65
N LYS A 51 -64.95 -37.76 -39.99
CA LYS A 51 -64.55 -39.18 -40.20
C LYS A 51 -65.64 -40.13 -39.69
N ASP A 52 -66.18 -39.87 -38.51
CA ASP A 52 -67.27 -40.67 -37.92
C ASP A 52 -68.53 -40.59 -38.80
N LEU A 53 -68.85 -39.41 -39.34
CA LEU A 53 -69.98 -39.23 -40.25
C LEU A 53 -69.85 -40.05 -41.54
N ILE A 54 -68.64 -40.11 -42.12
CA ILE A 54 -68.37 -40.95 -43.29
C ILE A 54 -68.52 -42.43 -42.91
N SER A 55 -67.95 -42.81 -41.77
CA SER A 55 -68.00 -44.19 -41.25
C SER A 55 -69.41 -44.67 -40.96
N ASP A 56 -70.35 -43.80 -40.60
CA ASP A 56 -71.73 -44.19 -40.29
C ASP A 56 -72.66 -44.14 -41.50
N THR A 57 -72.24 -43.52 -42.60
CA THR A 57 -73.10 -43.25 -43.75
C THR A 57 -72.84 -44.23 -44.90
N VAL A 58 -71.65 -44.82 -44.97
CA VAL A 58 -71.24 -45.75 -46.03
C VAL A 58 -71.52 -47.24 -45.71
N PRO A 59 -71.45 -47.74 -44.45
CA PRO A 59 -71.84 -49.11 -44.06
C PRO A 59 -73.36 -49.30 -43.80
N PRO A 60 -73.86 -50.56 -43.64
CA PRO A 60 -75.28 -50.90 -43.72
C PRO A 60 -76.19 -50.32 -42.62
N SER A 61 -75.64 -50.00 -41.43
CA SER A 61 -76.43 -49.70 -40.24
C SER A 61 -77.31 -48.44 -40.36
N ASN A 62 -76.92 -47.50 -41.22
CA ASN A 62 -77.63 -46.23 -41.41
C ASN A 62 -78.01 -45.99 -42.88
N ASN A 63 -78.10 -47.09 -43.65
CA ASN A 63 -78.47 -47.12 -45.05
C ASN A 63 -79.62 -48.13 -45.23
N LEU A 64 -80.64 -47.74 -46.00
CA LEU A 64 -81.78 -48.63 -46.31
C LEU A 64 -81.41 -49.91 -47.07
N ILE A 65 -80.16 -50.09 -47.49
CA ILE A 65 -79.74 -51.22 -48.31
C ILE A 65 -80.09 -52.58 -47.69
N GLU A 66 -79.83 -52.79 -46.40
CA GLU A 66 -80.14 -54.06 -45.73
C GLU A 66 -81.67 -54.25 -45.61
N SER A 67 -82.39 -53.18 -45.28
CA SER A 67 -83.86 -53.19 -45.20
C SER A 67 -84.53 -53.45 -46.56
N TYR A 68 -83.92 -52.98 -47.65
CA TYR A 68 -84.41 -53.20 -49.00
C TYR A 68 -84.08 -54.60 -49.52
N LEU A 69 -82.86 -55.10 -49.29
CA LEU A 69 -82.49 -56.48 -49.61
C LEU A 69 -83.39 -57.48 -48.88
N LEU A 70 -83.64 -57.26 -47.60
CA LEU A 70 -84.55 -58.09 -46.81
C LEU A 70 -86.00 -58.01 -47.29
N SER A 71 -86.43 -56.87 -47.84
CA SER A 71 -87.76 -56.76 -48.47
C SER A 71 -87.81 -57.51 -49.81
N LEU A 72 -86.72 -57.55 -50.57
CA LEU A 72 -86.65 -58.34 -51.80
C LEU A 72 -86.61 -59.85 -51.52
N GLU A 73 -85.88 -60.26 -50.49
CA GLU A 73 -85.86 -61.64 -49.98
C GLU A 73 -87.27 -62.08 -49.57
N MET A 74 -87.96 -61.26 -48.76
CA MET A 74 -89.34 -61.53 -48.36
C MET A 74 -90.30 -61.66 -49.55
N ALA A 75 -90.12 -60.86 -50.61
CA ALA A 75 -90.93 -60.97 -51.82
C ALA A 75 -90.67 -62.27 -52.59
N HIS A 76 -89.43 -62.77 -52.57
CA HIS A 76 -89.03 -64.02 -53.21
C HIS A 76 -89.56 -65.24 -52.45
N GLU A 77 -89.46 -65.26 -51.12
CA GLU A 77 -90.00 -66.33 -50.27
C GLU A 77 -91.52 -66.51 -50.45
N VAL A 78 -92.25 -65.41 -50.64
CA VAL A 78 -93.69 -65.43 -50.94
C VAL A 78 -93.98 -66.03 -52.32
N GLU A 79 -93.09 -65.82 -53.31
CA GLU A 79 -93.22 -66.38 -54.66
C GLU A 79 -92.93 -67.89 -54.70
N GLU A 80 -92.02 -68.40 -53.86
CA GLU A 80 -91.67 -69.83 -53.78
C GLU A 80 -92.65 -70.68 -52.93
N GLY A 81 -93.64 -70.05 -52.30
CA GLY A 81 -94.68 -70.76 -51.54
C GLY A 81 -94.22 -71.27 -50.17
N VAL A 82 -93.25 -70.60 -49.57
CA VAL A 82 -92.65 -70.97 -48.27
C VAL A 82 -93.58 -70.66 -47.10
N GLY A 83 -93.52 -71.46 -46.02
CA GLY A 83 -94.43 -71.38 -44.87
C GLY A 83 -94.37 -70.04 -44.13
N ALA A 84 -95.52 -69.62 -43.56
CA ALA A 84 -95.72 -68.32 -42.92
C ALA A 84 -94.72 -67.96 -41.78
N GLU A 85 -94.05 -68.95 -41.19
CA GLU A 85 -93.06 -68.75 -40.13
C GLU A 85 -91.79 -68.04 -40.62
N GLN A 86 -91.31 -68.37 -41.82
CA GLN A 86 -90.06 -67.81 -42.37
C GLN A 86 -90.26 -66.33 -42.79
N ILE A 87 -91.42 -66.00 -43.34
CA ILE A 87 -91.82 -64.62 -43.62
C ILE A 87 -91.90 -63.80 -42.30
N GLN A 88 -92.40 -64.39 -41.21
CA GLN A 88 -92.43 -63.68 -39.92
C GLN A 88 -91.03 -63.42 -39.33
N GLN A 89 -90.05 -64.31 -39.55
CA GLN A 89 -88.67 -64.07 -39.14
C GLN A 89 -88.07 -62.87 -39.90
N LEU A 90 -88.28 -62.80 -41.22
CA LEU A 90 -87.84 -61.67 -42.04
C LEU A 90 -88.52 -60.36 -41.60
N VAL A 91 -89.83 -60.39 -41.31
CA VAL A 91 -90.54 -59.21 -40.78
C VAL A 91 -89.89 -58.70 -39.50
N ARG A 92 -89.56 -59.61 -38.56
CA ARG A 92 -88.92 -59.27 -37.29
C ARG A 92 -87.55 -58.62 -37.50
N ARG A 93 -86.69 -59.21 -38.35
CA ARG A 93 -85.36 -58.65 -38.64
C ARG A 93 -85.46 -57.26 -39.27
N GLY A 94 -86.41 -57.01 -40.16
CA GLY A 94 -86.55 -55.65 -40.70
C GLY A 94 -87.22 -54.64 -39.75
N ILE A 95 -87.85 -55.07 -38.65
CA ILE A 95 -88.22 -54.15 -37.55
C ILE A 95 -86.95 -53.71 -36.79
N GLU A 96 -86.03 -54.63 -36.52
CA GLU A 96 -84.73 -54.31 -35.89
C GLU A 96 -83.94 -53.31 -36.74
N LEU A 97 -83.83 -53.55 -38.05
CA LEU A 97 -83.13 -52.64 -38.97
C LEU A 97 -83.74 -51.24 -39.02
N LYS A 98 -85.07 -51.13 -38.91
CA LYS A 98 -85.74 -49.84 -38.81
C LYS A 98 -85.35 -49.11 -37.52
N GLN A 99 -85.30 -49.82 -36.39
CA GLN A 99 -84.89 -49.24 -35.12
C GLN A 99 -83.43 -48.79 -35.14
N GLU A 100 -82.53 -49.58 -35.72
CA GLU A 100 -81.12 -49.21 -35.91
C GLU A 100 -80.99 -47.92 -36.74
N PHE A 101 -81.72 -47.82 -37.85
CA PHE A 101 -81.76 -46.62 -38.69
C PHE A 101 -82.33 -45.39 -37.96
N GLU A 102 -83.44 -45.54 -37.22
CA GLU A 102 -84.04 -44.45 -36.44
C GLU A 102 -83.13 -43.99 -35.29
N ASN A 103 -82.37 -44.89 -34.68
CA ASN A 103 -81.35 -44.55 -33.68
C ASN A 103 -80.20 -43.75 -34.30
N GLY A 104 -79.69 -44.21 -35.44
CA GLY A 104 -78.64 -43.52 -36.17
C GLY A 104 -79.06 -42.13 -36.66
N HIS A 105 -80.31 -41.96 -37.08
CA HIS A 105 -80.86 -40.66 -37.42
C HIS A 105 -80.87 -39.69 -36.22
N ARG A 106 -81.35 -40.13 -35.05
CA ARG A 106 -81.40 -39.31 -33.83
C ARG A 106 -80.02 -38.88 -33.34
N PHE A 107 -79.03 -39.77 -33.42
CA PHE A 107 -77.65 -39.44 -33.07
C PHE A 107 -77.10 -38.30 -33.93
N TRP A 108 -77.21 -38.42 -35.26
CA TRP A 108 -76.71 -37.41 -36.19
C TRP A 108 -77.51 -36.11 -36.18
N GLU A 109 -78.77 -36.14 -35.74
CA GLU A 109 -79.57 -34.93 -35.48
C GLU A 109 -79.03 -34.10 -34.30
N GLN A 110 -78.47 -34.75 -33.28
CA GLN A 110 -77.89 -34.07 -32.12
C GLN A 110 -76.43 -33.66 -32.38
N GLU A 111 -75.65 -34.52 -33.03
CA GLU A 111 -74.20 -34.34 -33.16
C GLU A 111 -73.81 -33.35 -34.25
N LEU A 112 -74.59 -33.21 -35.33
CA LEU A 112 -74.27 -32.28 -36.40
C LEU A 112 -74.67 -30.85 -36.03
N ALA A 113 -73.71 -29.93 -36.19
CA ALA A 113 -73.97 -28.50 -36.14
C ALA A 113 -74.93 -28.07 -37.27
N GLU A 114 -75.72 -27.03 -37.02
CA GLU A 114 -76.64 -26.47 -38.01
C GLU A 114 -75.92 -26.10 -39.32
N GLY A 115 -76.49 -26.53 -40.45
CA GLY A 115 -75.90 -26.27 -41.76
C GLY A 115 -76.32 -27.27 -42.84
N PRO A 116 -75.73 -27.14 -44.04
CA PRO A 116 -76.06 -27.98 -45.19
C PRO A 116 -75.88 -29.48 -44.90
N MET A 117 -74.89 -29.82 -44.08
CA MET A 117 -74.57 -31.21 -43.74
C MET A 117 -75.64 -31.88 -42.88
N LYS A 118 -76.08 -31.17 -41.83
CA LYS A 118 -77.18 -31.63 -40.97
C LYS A 118 -78.45 -31.80 -41.79
N LYS A 119 -78.83 -30.76 -42.54
CA LYS A 119 -80.02 -30.78 -43.39
C LYS A 119 -80.05 -31.99 -44.35
N LEU A 120 -78.94 -32.25 -45.03
CA LEU A 120 -78.84 -33.36 -45.97
C LEU A 120 -78.99 -34.73 -45.27
N LYS A 121 -78.31 -34.93 -44.12
CA LYS A 121 -78.34 -36.20 -43.38
C LYS A 121 -79.65 -36.44 -42.62
N THR A 122 -80.26 -35.40 -42.04
CA THR A 122 -81.42 -35.56 -41.14
C THR A 122 -82.74 -35.31 -41.85
N VAL A 123 -82.78 -34.48 -42.89
CA VAL A 123 -84.04 -34.18 -43.59
C VAL A 123 -84.14 -35.01 -44.86
N GLU A 124 -83.16 -34.87 -45.76
CA GLU A 124 -83.24 -35.44 -47.10
C GLU A 124 -83.04 -36.97 -47.10
N CYS A 125 -82.03 -37.48 -46.41
CA CYS A 125 -81.86 -38.94 -46.25
C CYS A 125 -83.03 -39.58 -45.50
N TYR A 126 -83.56 -38.92 -44.46
CA TYR A 126 -84.59 -39.50 -43.60
C TYR A 126 -85.97 -39.51 -44.27
N ALA A 127 -86.30 -38.48 -45.06
CA ALA A 127 -87.61 -38.40 -45.75
C ALA A 127 -87.85 -39.62 -46.66
N ALA A 128 -86.86 -39.99 -47.47
CA ALA A 128 -86.94 -41.16 -48.34
C ALA A 128 -87.02 -42.48 -47.54
N ALA A 129 -86.27 -42.58 -46.43
CA ALA A 129 -86.30 -43.76 -45.56
C ALA A 129 -87.63 -43.92 -44.81
N LYS A 130 -88.21 -42.83 -44.34
CA LYS A 130 -89.51 -42.85 -43.67
C LYS A 130 -90.59 -43.35 -44.61
N GLU A 131 -90.60 -42.89 -45.86
CA GLU A 131 -91.57 -43.34 -46.86
C GLU A 131 -91.31 -44.80 -47.28
N PHE A 132 -90.05 -45.22 -47.39
CA PHE A 132 -89.67 -46.61 -47.61
C PHE A 132 -90.27 -47.54 -46.54
N TYR A 133 -90.06 -47.23 -45.24
CA TYR A 133 -90.61 -48.05 -44.15
C TYR A 133 -92.13 -47.95 -44.07
N ARG A 134 -92.74 -46.82 -44.42
CA ARG A 134 -94.20 -46.69 -44.48
C ARG A 134 -94.80 -47.67 -45.48
N VAL A 135 -94.29 -47.67 -46.72
CA VAL A 135 -94.74 -48.60 -47.77
C VAL A 135 -94.45 -50.05 -47.36
N ARG A 136 -93.26 -50.30 -46.80
CA ARG A 136 -92.87 -51.63 -46.30
C ARG A 136 -93.89 -52.16 -45.28
N ASP A 137 -94.10 -51.41 -44.20
CA ASP A 137 -94.80 -51.90 -43.03
C ASP A 137 -96.32 -51.90 -43.23
N GLN A 138 -96.87 -50.94 -43.97
CA GLN A 138 -98.33 -50.77 -44.14
C GLN A 138 -98.89 -51.53 -45.34
N GLU A 139 -98.11 -51.72 -46.40
CA GLU A 139 -98.60 -52.23 -47.68
C GLU A 139 -97.91 -53.55 -48.06
N PHE A 140 -96.58 -53.57 -48.04
CA PHE A 140 -95.78 -54.71 -48.49
C PHE A 140 -95.83 -55.90 -47.53
N VAL A 141 -95.53 -55.71 -46.25
CA VAL A 141 -95.54 -56.78 -45.24
C VAL A 141 -96.92 -57.46 -45.14
N PRO A 142 -98.06 -56.72 -45.07
CA PRO A 142 -99.38 -57.34 -45.09
C PRO A 142 -99.69 -58.10 -46.38
N ALA A 143 -99.18 -57.66 -47.53
CA ALA A 143 -99.32 -58.39 -48.79
C ALA A 143 -98.54 -59.73 -48.76
N CYS A 144 -97.31 -59.71 -48.26
CA CYS A 144 -96.49 -60.90 -48.07
C CYS A 144 -97.16 -61.92 -47.13
N LEU A 145 -97.70 -61.47 -46.00
CA LEU A 145 -98.36 -62.34 -45.02
C LEU A 145 -99.67 -62.98 -45.54
N ARG A 146 -100.34 -62.36 -46.52
CA ARG A 146 -101.52 -62.91 -47.19
C ARG A 146 -101.19 -63.82 -48.39
N GLY A 147 -99.91 -63.98 -48.73
CA GLY A 147 -99.47 -64.73 -49.91
C GLY A 147 -99.76 -64.02 -51.24
N ASP A 148 -99.99 -62.70 -51.24
CA ASP A 148 -100.27 -61.93 -52.46
C ASP A 148 -98.96 -61.57 -53.19
N VAL A 149 -98.47 -62.53 -53.98
CA VAL A 149 -97.23 -62.41 -54.77
C VAL A 149 -97.23 -61.20 -55.70
N LYS A 150 -98.37 -60.93 -56.35
CA LYS A 150 -98.46 -59.85 -57.36
C LYS A 150 -98.25 -58.49 -56.71
N THR A 151 -98.93 -58.24 -55.60
CA THR A 151 -98.83 -56.97 -54.86
C THR A 151 -97.46 -56.82 -54.20
N ALA A 152 -96.92 -57.88 -53.58
CA ALA A 152 -95.58 -57.86 -52.98
C ALA A 152 -94.48 -57.52 -53.99
N LYS A 153 -94.52 -58.11 -55.19
CA LYS A 153 -93.54 -57.86 -56.26
C LYS A 153 -93.65 -56.46 -56.84
N LEU A 154 -94.87 -55.93 -56.98
CA LEU A 154 -95.11 -54.56 -57.44
C LEU A 154 -94.56 -53.53 -56.44
N LEU A 155 -94.86 -53.71 -55.15
CA LEU A 155 -94.45 -52.77 -54.09
C LEU A 155 -92.93 -52.77 -53.88
N SER A 156 -92.31 -53.96 -53.84
CA SER A 156 -90.85 -54.08 -53.68
C SER A 156 -90.07 -53.52 -54.87
N ARG A 157 -90.49 -53.82 -56.11
CA ARG A 157 -89.76 -53.38 -57.32
C ARG A 157 -90.14 -51.98 -57.82
N GLY A 158 -91.23 -51.40 -57.33
CA GLY A 158 -91.70 -50.07 -57.68
C GLY A 158 -91.48 -49.05 -56.56
N PRO A 159 -92.52 -48.72 -55.76
CA PRO A 159 -92.45 -47.67 -54.75
C PRO A 159 -91.28 -47.81 -53.76
N MET A 160 -91.02 -49.02 -53.24
CA MET A 160 -89.91 -49.23 -52.29
C MET A 160 -88.54 -49.03 -52.94
N ARG A 161 -88.36 -49.51 -54.18
CA ARG A 161 -87.13 -49.29 -54.95
C ARG A 161 -86.86 -47.80 -55.17
N GLN A 162 -87.88 -47.03 -55.54
CA GLN A 162 -87.73 -45.59 -55.77
C GLN A 162 -87.25 -44.87 -54.51
N GLN A 163 -87.84 -45.17 -53.35
CA GLN A 163 -87.45 -44.57 -52.08
C GLN A 163 -86.03 -44.99 -51.66
N TYR A 164 -85.65 -46.25 -51.89
CA TYR A 164 -84.28 -46.71 -51.68
C TYR A 164 -83.26 -45.95 -52.56
N GLU A 165 -83.55 -45.78 -53.85
CA GLU A 165 -82.64 -45.06 -54.77
C GLU A 165 -82.50 -43.58 -54.39
N GLN A 166 -83.58 -42.93 -53.95
CA GLN A 166 -83.55 -41.54 -53.43
C GLN A 166 -82.72 -41.43 -52.14
N HIS A 167 -82.93 -42.33 -51.19
CA HIS A 167 -82.15 -42.39 -49.95
C HIS A 167 -80.66 -42.58 -50.23
N ARG A 168 -80.31 -43.51 -51.13
CA ARG A 168 -78.92 -43.79 -51.51
C ARG A 168 -78.23 -42.59 -52.15
N ALA A 169 -78.95 -41.82 -52.98
CA ALA A 169 -78.41 -40.60 -53.57
C ALA A 169 -78.09 -39.54 -52.50
N ALA A 170 -78.99 -39.33 -51.54
CA ALA A 170 -78.78 -38.40 -50.43
C ALA A 170 -77.62 -38.84 -49.52
N VAL A 171 -77.53 -40.14 -49.20
CA VAL A 171 -76.44 -40.75 -48.42
C VAL A 171 -75.07 -40.52 -49.08
N ASN A 172 -74.97 -40.74 -50.40
CA ASN A 172 -73.72 -40.50 -51.14
C ASN A 172 -73.33 -39.02 -51.15
N ALA A 173 -74.30 -38.12 -51.24
CA ALA A 173 -74.06 -36.68 -51.16
C ALA A 173 -73.51 -36.30 -49.77
N VAL A 174 -74.02 -36.91 -48.68
CA VAL A 174 -73.50 -36.68 -47.33
C VAL A 174 -72.03 -37.08 -47.22
N ALA A 175 -71.69 -38.30 -47.65
CA ALA A 175 -70.33 -38.80 -47.59
C ALA A 175 -69.35 -37.89 -48.37
N SER A 176 -69.73 -37.46 -49.58
CA SER A 176 -68.88 -36.60 -50.41
C SER A 176 -68.58 -35.23 -49.78
N MET A 177 -69.55 -34.65 -49.08
CA MET A 177 -69.40 -33.33 -48.44
C MET A 177 -68.57 -33.44 -47.16
N ALA A 178 -68.74 -34.51 -46.40
CA ALA A 178 -67.91 -34.79 -45.23
C ALA A 178 -66.42 -34.98 -45.62
N THR A 179 -66.15 -35.69 -46.72
CA THR A 179 -64.77 -35.87 -47.23
C THR A 179 -64.13 -34.54 -47.63
N ARG A 180 -64.86 -33.66 -48.33
CA ARG A 180 -64.34 -32.34 -48.74
C ARG A 180 -64.05 -31.43 -47.54
N ARG A 181 -64.92 -31.43 -46.54
CA ARG A 181 -64.73 -30.63 -45.31
C ARG A 181 -63.48 -31.06 -44.55
N ASN A 182 -63.27 -32.37 -44.36
CA ASN A 182 -62.10 -32.89 -43.67
C ASN A 182 -60.78 -32.51 -44.36
N ALA A 183 -60.72 -32.60 -45.70
CA ALA A 183 -59.53 -32.21 -46.45
C ALA A 183 -59.18 -30.70 -46.30
N ALA A 184 -60.20 -29.83 -46.21
CA ALA A 184 -59.99 -28.41 -46.00
C ALA A 184 -59.49 -28.07 -44.59
N ASP A 185 -60.04 -28.73 -43.55
CA ASP A 185 -59.59 -28.57 -42.17
C ASP A 185 -58.14 -29.09 -41.98
N GLU A 186 -57.77 -30.21 -42.61
CA GLU A 186 -56.40 -30.74 -42.57
C GLU A 186 -55.38 -29.78 -43.22
N ALA A 187 -55.70 -29.21 -44.39
CA ALA A 187 -54.83 -28.25 -45.08
C ALA A 187 -54.63 -26.94 -44.28
N ALA A 188 -55.67 -26.46 -43.59
CA ALA A 188 -55.59 -25.24 -42.79
C ALA A 188 -54.66 -25.39 -41.57
N VAL A 189 -54.66 -26.57 -40.93
CA VAL A 189 -53.75 -26.87 -39.81
C VAL A 189 -52.31 -26.91 -40.29
N GLN A 190 -52.04 -27.56 -41.42
CA GLN A 190 -50.69 -27.68 -41.97
C GLN A 190 -50.09 -26.29 -42.30
N ALA A 191 -50.85 -25.42 -42.97
CA ALA A 191 -50.39 -24.07 -43.31
C ALA A 191 -50.09 -23.20 -42.08
N LEU A 192 -50.84 -23.36 -40.98
CA LEU A 192 -50.62 -22.61 -39.74
C LEU A 192 -49.35 -23.04 -39.01
N VAL A 193 -49.02 -24.33 -39.03
CA VAL A 193 -47.80 -24.87 -38.43
C VAL A 193 -46.57 -24.43 -39.23
N ASP A 194 -46.60 -24.57 -40.56
CA ASP A 194 -45.47 -24.21 -41.43
C ASP A 194 -45.14 -22.71 -41.35
N ALA A 195 -46.17 -21.85 -41.35
CA ALA A 195 -45.99 -20.40 -41.25
C ALA A 195 -45.36 -19.95 -39.91
N ARG A 196 -45.56 -20.72 -38.83
CA ARG A 196 -45.07 -20.37 -37.50
C ARG A 196 -43.74 -21.06 -37.13
N MET A 197 -43.37 -22.15 -37.78
CA MET A 197 -42.13 -22.89 -37.48
C MET A 197 -40.85 -22.07 -37.76
N LEU A 198 -40.84 -21.25 -38.82
CA LEU A 198 -39.68 -20.39 -39.12
C LEU A 198 -39.44 -19.32 -38.03
N TRP A 199 -40.52 -18.72 -37.53
CA TRP A 199 -40.44 -17.69 -36.48
C TRP A 199 -40.01 -18.26 -35.12
N SER A 200 -40.33 -19.53 -34.82
CA SER A 200 -39.88 -20.17 -33.58
C SER A 200 -38.36 -20.42 -33.56
N LEU A 201 -37.82 -20.92 -34.68
CA LEU A 201 -36.38 -21.14 -34.84
C LEU A 201 -35.61 -19.81 -34.83
N ALA A 202 -36.12 -18.78 -35.50
CA ALA A 202 -35.51 -17.45 -35.48
C ALA A 202 -35.51 -16.83 -34.07
N GLY A 203 -36.60 -16.98 -33.32
CA GLY A 203 -36.70 -16.54 -31.93
C GLY A 203 -35.65 -17.21 -31.03
N ALA A 204 -35.55 -18.54 -31.09
CA ALA A 204 -34.57 -19.30 -30.31
C ALA A 204 -33.11 -18.91 -30.66
N ALA A 205 -32.79 -18.74 -31.94
CA ALA A 205 -31.45 -18.33 -32.38
C ALA A 205 -31.07 -16.92 -31.89
N SER A 206 -32.01 -15.97 -31.88
CA SER A 206 -31.76 -14.60 -31.41
C SER A 206 -31.41 -14.53 -29.92
N ILE A 207 -32.06 -15.35 -29.08
CA ILE A 207 -31.78 -15.45 -27.64
C ILE A 207 -30.37 -16.02 -27.43
N LEU A 208 -29.99 -17.07 -28.17
CA LEU A 208 -28.65 -17.67 -28.07
C LEU A 208 -27.54 -16.69 -28.48
N LEU A 209 -27.73 -15.96 -29.59
CA LEU A 209 -26.78 -14.93 -30.03
C LEU A 209 -26.67 -13.77 -29.03
N GLY A 210 -27.79 -13.35 -28.42
CA GLY A 210 -27.79 -12.33 -27.37
C GLY A 210 -27.01 -12.75 -26.13
N ILE A 211 -27.20 -14.00 -25.67
CA ILE A 211 -26.46 -14.57 -24.54
C ILE A 211 -24.96 -14.66 -24.86
N ALA A 212 -24.60 -15.17 -26.05
CA ALA A 212 -23.21 -15.33 -26.45
C ALA A 212 -22.48 -13.98 -26.63
N GLY A 213 -23.11 -13.02 -27.34
CA GLY A 213 -22.55 -11.69 -27.57
C GLY A 213 -22.32 -10.91 -26.28
N PHE A 214 -23.22 -11.05 -25.30
CA PHE A 214 -23.04 -10.40 -24.00
C PHE A 214 -22.04 -11.14 -23.10
N GLY A 215 -21.95 -12.47 -23.17
CA GLY A 215 -20.88 -13.22 -22.50
C GLY A 215 -19.50 -12.72 -22.92
N ILE A 216 -19.33 -12.47 -24.22
CA ILE A 216 -18.12 -11.85 -24.79
C ILE A 216 -17.95 -10.41 -24.29
N TYR A 217 -19.02 -9.60 -24.24
CA TYR A 217 -18.97 -8.23 -23.71
C TYR A 217 -18.51 -8.17 -22.25
N VAL A 218 -19.06 -9.01 -21.37
CA VAL A 218 -18.65 -9.10 -19.95
C VAL A 218 -17.21 -9.57 -19.84
N ALA A 219 -16.81 -10.62 -20.58
CA ALA A 219 -15.42 -11.07 -20.60
C ALA A 219 -14.45 -9.95 -21.01
N ARG A 220 -14.85 -9.13 -21.99
CA ARG A 220 -14.00 -8.05 -22.52
C ARG A 220 -13.96 -6.80 -21.63
N GLU A 221 -15.10 -6.37 -21.10
CA GLU A 221 -15.25 -5.09 -20.39
C GLU A 221 -15.10 -5.19 -18.87
N THR A 222 -15.26 -6.37 -18.27
CA THR A 222 -15.10 -6.53 -16.81
C THR A 222 -13.95 -7.47 -16.46
N ILE A 223 -13.90 -8.67 -17.02
CA ILE A 223 -12.91 -9.70 -16.65
C ILE A 223 -11.48 -9.28 -17.04
N LEU A 224 -11.27 -8.79 -18.27
CA LEU A 224 -9.95 -8.36 -18.74
C LEU A 224 -9.37 -7.18 -17.94
N PRO A 225 -10.12 -6.08 -17.68
CA PRO A 225 -9.64 -5.01 -16.81
C PRO A 225 -9.37 -5.47 -15.37
N LEU A 226 -10.21 -6.32 -14.78
CA LEU A 226 -9.95 -6.85 -13.43
C LEU A 226 -8.64 -7.65 -13.37
N ARG A 227 -8.34 -8.47 -14.38
CA ARG A 227 -7.04 -9.17 -14.48
C ARG A 227 -5.86 -8.21 -14.59
N ARG A 228 -5.98 -7.14 -15.37
CA ARG A 228 -4.94 -6.09 -15.48
C ARG A 228 -4.73 -5.36 -14.15
N SER A 229 -5.81 -5.02 -13.45
CA SER A 229 -5.71 -4.39 -12.13
C SER A 229 -5.06 -5.32 -11.10
N ALA A 230 -5.39 -6.61 -11.11
CA ALA A 230 -4.77 -7.60 -10.22
C ALA A 230 -3.26 -7.76 -10.49
N THR A 231 -2.86 -7.83 -11.76
CA THR A 231 -1.44 -7.94 -12.15
C THR A 231 -0.66 -6.69 -11.78
N ASN A 232 -1.23 -5.50 -11.99
CA ASN A 232 -0.61 -4.24 -11.58
C ASN A 232 -0.48 -4.13 -10.05
N LEU A 233 -1.53 -4.51 -9.28
CA LEU A 233 -1.48 -4.54 -7.82
C LEU A 233 -0.38 -5.48 -7.30
N ARG A 234 -0.24 -6.66 -7.92
CA ARG A 234 0.82 -7.59 -7.57
C ARG A 234 2.20 -7.03 -7.88
N TYR A 235 2.38 -6.42 -9.06
CA TYR A 235 3.65 -5.81 -9.45
C TYR A 235 4.07 -4.68 -8.50
N LEU A 236 3.16 -3.74 -8.22
CA LEU A 236 3.42 -2.61 -7.31
C LEU A 236 3.72 -3.08 -5.89
N SER A 237 3.06 -4.13 -5.42
CA SER A 237 3.28 -4.66 -4.07
C SER A 237 4.62 -5.39 -3.93
N THR A 238 4.88 -6.34 -4.83
CA THR A 238 6.05 -7.22 -4.73
C THR A 238 7.35 -6.50 -5.11
N HIS A 239 7.30 -5.57 -6.07
CA HIS A 239 8.49 -4.86 -6.51
C HIS A 239 8.63 -3.52 -5.78
N ASP A 240 7.73 -2.57 -6.03
CA ASP A 240 7.95 -1.19 -5.61
C ASP A 240 7.83 -1.01 -4.09
N LEU A 241 6.73 -1.49 -3.47
CA LEU A 241 6.54 -1.31 -2.03
C LEU A 241 7.53 -2.12 -1.21
N THR A 242 7.79 -3.37 -1.59
CA THR A 242 8.72 -4.24 -0.87
C THR A 242 10.16 -3.74 -0.97
N ASP A 243 10.61 -3.32 -2.16
CA ASP A 243 11.97 -2.81 -2.36
C ASP A 243 12.17 -1.46 -1.67
N VAL A 244 11.22 -0.52 -1.82
CA VAL A 244 11.26 0.77 -1.12
C VAL A 244 11.27 0.57 0.39
N SER A 245 10.45 -0.32 0.94
CA SER A 245 10.42 -0.57 2.39
C SER A 245 11.73 -1.20 2.89
N ARG A 246 12.32 -2.15 2.15
CA ARG A 246 13.63 -2.71 2.51
C ARG A 246 14.74 -1.67 2.45
N ARG A 247 14.70 -0.78 1.47
CA ARG A 247 15.65 0.32 1.35
C ARG A 247 15.49 1.32 2.49
N LEU A 248 14.26 1.74 2.79
CA LEU A 248 13.96 2.62 3.94
C LEU A 248 14.44 2.02 5.25
N ARG A 249 14.22 0.71 5.46
CA ARG A 249 14.72 0.01 6.64
C ARG A 249 16.24 0.07 6.75
N ARG A 250 16.96 -0.22 5.67
CA ARG A 250 18.42 -0.15 5.63
C ARG A 250 18.94 1.28 5.86
N ASP A 251 18.30 2.26 5.24
CA ASP A 251 18.67 3.68 5.39
C ASP A 251 18.42 4.17 6.83
N ALA A 252 17.34 3.68 7.47
CA ALA A 252 17.04 3.93 8.87
C ALA A 252 18.04 3.24 9.82
N GLU A 253 18.37 1.96 9.60
CA GLU A 253 19.41 1.23 10.34
C GLU A 253 20.75 1.99 10.26
N ASN A 254 21.18 2.40 9.06
CA ASN A 254 22.39 3.20 8.86
C ASN A 254 22.32 4.56 9.59
N THR A 255 21.16 5.21 9.59
CA THR A 255 20.95 6.48 10.30
C THR A 255 21.07 6.31 11.81
N SER A 256 20.55 5.21 12.36
CA SER A 256 20.67 4.86 13.78
C SER A 256 22.13 4.58 14.18
N ASP A 257 22.88 3.89 13.34
CA ASP A 257 24.31 3.64 13.59
C ASP A 257 25.12 4.95 13.56
N GLN A 258 24.84 5.82 12.59
CA GLN A 258 25.45 7.15 12.51
C GLN A 258 25.09 8.04 13.71
N ALA A 259 23.83 8.00 14.15
CA ALA A 259 23.39 8.68 15.35
C ALA A 259 24.18 8.17 16.57
N THR A 260 24.33 6.86 16.74
CA THR A 260 25.10 6.28 17.85
C THR A 260 26.57 6.75 17.84
N MET A 261 27.23 6.72 16.68
CA MET A 261 28.60 7.22 16.55
C MET A 261 28.72 8.71 16.86
N ALA A 262 27.79 9.52 16.36
CA ALA A 262 27.79 10.96 16.61
C ALA A 262 27.50 11.29 18.09
N SER A 263 26.65 10.50 18.77
CA SER A 263 26.40 10.63 20.21
C SER A 263 27.68 10.39 21.01
N GLY A 264 28.39 9.30 20.70
CA GLY A 264 29.66 8.98 21.35
C GLY A 264 30.71 10.08 21.15
N ALA A 265 30.80 10.63 19.94
CA ALA A 265 31.70 11.75 19.66
C ALA A 265 31.32 13.02 20.44
N ALA A 266 30.03 13.34 20.58
CA ALA A 266 29.57 14.49 21.36
C ALA A 266 29.80 14.30 22.87
N GLU A 267 29.62 13.09 23.40
CA GLU A 267 29.98 12.76 24.78
C GLU A 267 31.49 12.90 25.04
N GLU A 268 32.32 12.46 24.10
CA GLU A 268 33.78 12.65 24.17
C GLU A 268 34.16 14.14 24.18
N VAL A 269 33.54 14.96 23.32
CA VAL A 269 33.75 16.42 23.33
C VAL A 269 33.31 17.03 24.66
N SER A 270 32.19 16.60 25.24
CA SER A 270 31.74 17.07 26.56
C SER A 270 32.72 16.69 27.66
N ALA A 271 33.28 15.47 27.64
CA ALA A 271 34.29 15.03 28.59
C ALA A 271 35.58 15.87 28.47
N ASN A 272 36.03 16.13 27.23
CA ASN A 272 37.17 16.98 26.95
C ASN A 272 36.95 18.43 27.41
N ALA A 273 35.75 18.98 27.22
CA ALA A 273 35.39 20.29 27.73
C ALA A 273 35.48 20.35 29.26
N HIS A 274 35.04 19.29 29.96
CA HIS A 274 35.16 19.24 31.41
C HIS A 274 36.63 19.18 31.89
N ALA A 275 37.46 18.39 31.22
CA ALA A 275 38.90 18.35 31.49
C ALA A 275 39.58 19.70 31.23
N LEU A 276 39.20 20.40 30.15
CA LEU A 276 39.67 21.74 29.85
C LEU A 276 39.23 22.76 30.91
N ALA A 277 38.01 22.65 31.46
CA ALA A 277 37.54 23.52 32.53
C ALA A 277 38.44 23.40 33.77
N THR A 278 38.80 22.17 34.17
CA THR A 278 39.76 21.94 35.26
C THR A 278 41.14 22.51 34.96
N ALA A 279 41.63 22.39 33.72
CA ALA A 279 42.90 23.00 33.33
C ALA A 279 42.87 24.53 33.39
N VAL A 280 41.73 25.14 33.05
CA VAL A 280 41.51 26.59 33.16
C VAL A 280 41.48 27.06 34.61
N GLU A 281 40.86 26.30 35.51
CA GLU A 281 40.91 26.58 36.96
C GLU A 281 42.36 26.57 37.48
N GLN A 282 43.18 25.59 37.05
CA GLN A 282 44.60 25.55 37.39
C GLN A 282 45.40 26.72 36.81
N PHE A 283 45.07 27.16 35.59
CA PHE A 283 45.67 28.37 35.02
C PHE A 283 45.30 29.62 35.80
N GLU A 284 44.04 29.75 36.25
CA GLU A 284 43.61 30.88 37.06
C GLU A 284 44.39 30.97 38.39
N GLU A 285 44.64 29.83 39.04
CA GLU A 285 45.48 29.76 40.24
C GLU A 285 46.94 30.15 39.95
N SER A 286 47.51 29.62 38.85
CA SER A 286 48.87 29.95 38.42
C SER A 286 49.04 31.44 38.10
N ILE A 287 48.06 32.05 37.44
CA ILE A 287 48.05 33.49 37.12
C ILE A 287 48.01 34.32 38.41
N LYS A 288 47.20 33.93 39.40
CA LYS A 288 47.16 34.59 40.72
C LYS A 288 48.50 34.51 41.45
N GLU A 289 49.19 33.37 41.36
CA GLU A 289 50.52 33.19 41.95
C GLU A 289 51.57 34.08 41.26
N ILE A 290 51.56 34.15 39.92
CA ILE A 290 52.43 35.04 39.16
C ILE A 290 52.17 36.50 39.53
N ALA A 291 50.90 36.91 39.65
CA ALA A 291 50.51 38.24 40.08
C ALA A 291 51.11 38.60 41.45
N ALA A 292 50.97 37.69 42.41
CA ALA A 292 51.50 37.86 43.76
C ALA A 292 53.04 37.93 43.76
N ASN A 293 53.70 37.08 42.99
CA ASN A 293 55.16 37.08 42.85
C ASN A 293 55.69 38.37 42.21
N ALA A 294 55.02 38.89 41.17
CA ALA A 294 55.39 40.15 40.54
C ALA A 294 55.22 41.35 41.50
N ALA A 295 54.10 41.40 42.23
CA ALA A 295 53.85 42.43 43.23
C ALA A 295 54.89 42.39 44.37
N ASN A 296 55.25 41.18 44.83
CA ASN A 296 56.30 40.99 45.84
C ASN A 296 57.67 41.43 45.31
N ALA A 297 58.04 41.07 44.07
CA ALA A 297 59.28 41.49 43.45
C ALA A 297 59.38 43.02 43.30
N ALA A 298 58.29 43.68 42.90
CA ALA A 298 58.21 45.14 42.82
C ALA A 298 58.38 45.80 44.20
N SER A 299 57.80 45.21 45.25
CA SER A 299 58.00 45.66 46.64
C SER A 299 59.46 45.54 47.09
N VAL A 300 60.10 44.41 46.80
CA VAL A 300 61.52 44.19 47.09
C VAL A 300 62.41 45.17 46.33
N ALA A 301 62.14 45.42 45.05
CA ALA A 301 62.86 46.40 44.25
C ALA A 301 62.77 47.81 44.87
N ARG A 302 61.56 48.27 45.24
CA ARG A 302 61.37 49.57 45.91
C ARG A 302 62.13 49.67 47.24
N ASN A 303 62.14 48.60 48.04
CA ASN A 303 62.94 48.56 49.28
C ASN A 303 64.43 48.63 48.99
N ALA A 304 64.91 47.96 47.94
CA ALA A 304 66.30 48.00 47.52
C ALA A 304 66.72 49.40 47.05
N VAL A 305 65.86 50.14 46.33
CA VAL A 305 66.13 51.56 45.98
C VAL A 305 66.36 52.40 47.23
N CYS A 306 65.50 52.25 48.26
CA CYS A 306 65.64 52.98 49.51
C CYS A 306 66.96 52.66 50.25
N ALA A 307 67.34 51.37 50.29
CA ALA A 307 68.59 50.94 50.91
C ALA A 307 69.83 51.46 50.16
N THR A 308 69.80 51.43 48.82
CA THR A 308 70.88 51.94 47.97
C THR A 308 71.04 53.46 48.14
N GLU A 309 69.94 54.21 48.22
CA GLU A 309 69.95 55.66 48.49
C GLU A 309 70.58 55.99 49.86
N GLN A 310 70.21 55.26 50.92
CA GLN A 310 70.82 55.43 52.24
C GLN A 310 72.33 55.12 52.25
N THR A 311 72.75 54.11 51.47
CA THR A 311 74.16 53.75 51.33
C THR A 311 74.92 54.82 50.56
N ASN A 312 74.34 55.37 49.49
CA ASN A 312 74.90 56.48 48.72
C ASN A 312 75.12 57.72 49.60
N GLN A 313 74.15 58.09 50.43
CA GLN A 313 74.26 59.20 51.38
C GLN A 313 75.37 58.97 52.41
N THR A 314 75.55 57.74 52.87
CA THR A 314 76.59 57.40 53.85
C THR A 314 78.00 57.47 53.25
N ILE A 315 78.17 56.98 52.02
CA ILE A 315 79.45 57.06 51.31
C ILE A 315 79.78 58.50 50.90
N THR A 316 78.78 59.28 50.50
CA THR A 316 78.96 60.71 50.20
C THR A 316 79.49 61.45 51.43
N ARG A 317 78.88 61.24 52.61
CA ARG A 317 79.38 61.82 53.88
C ARG A 317 80.80 61.34 54.24
N LEU A 318 81.15 60.09 53.91
CA LEU A 318 82.51 59.57 54.11
C LEU A 318 83.52 60.26 53.18
N GLY A 319 83.14 60.52 51.93
CA GLY A 319 83.93 61.30 50.97
C GLY A 319 84.18 62.73 51.46
N GLU A 320 83.12 63.41 51.92
CA GLU A 320 83.20 64.76 52.53
C GLU A 320 84.11 64.77 53.77
N SER A 321 83.90 63.83 54.69
CA SER A 321 84.72 63.71 55.92
C SER A 321 86.20 63.44 55.58
N SER A 322 86.47 62.62 54.56
CA SER A 322 87.83 62.33 54.11
C SER A 322 88.50 63.57 53.49
N ALA A 323 87.74 64.39 52.76
CA ALA A 323 88.23 65.67 52.23
C ALA A 323 88.56 66.69 53.33
N GLU A 324 87.74 66.78 54.38
CA GLU A 324 88.04 67.60 55.54
C GLU A 324 89.32 67.14 56.25
N ILE A 325 89.47 65.83 56.49
CA ILE A 325 90.70 65.27 57.07
C ILE A 325 91.92 65.59 56.18
N GLY A 326 91.79 65.44 54.86
CA GLY A 326 92.83 65.80 53.91
C GLY A 326 93.28 67.26 54.03
N ASN A 327 92.35 68.19 54.24
CA ASN A 327 92.65 69.59 54.46
C ASN A 327 93.38 69.83 55.79
N VAL A 328 92.95 69.17 56.87
CA VAL A 328 93.63 69.25 58.18
C VAL A 328 95.06 68.73 58.09
N ILE A 329 95.29 67.61 57.42
CA ILE A 329 96.63 67.03 57.25
C ILE A 329 97.55 67.92 56.42
N LYS A 330 97.02 68.61 55.39
CA LYS A 330 97.78 69.61 54.62
C LYS A 330 98.27 70.76 55.52
N VAL A 331 97.42 71.25 56.43
CA VAL A 331 97.80 72.27 57.41
C VAL A 331 98.88 71.75 58.36
N ILE A 332 98.74 70.53 58.89
CA ILE A 332 99.75 69.91 59.78
C ILE A 332 101.10 69.76 59.06
N ASN A 333 101.10 69.31 57.80
CA ASN A 333 102.32 69.23 57.01
C ASN A 333 102.97 70.61 56.80
N SER A 334 102.18 71.66 56.57
CA SER A 334 102.68 73.05 56.48
C SER A 334 103.29 73.51 57.81
N ILE A 335 102.65 73.20 58.95
CA ILE A 335 103.18 73.50 60.29
C ILE A 335 104.51 72.76 60.50
N ALA A 336 104.58 71.47 60.16
CA ALA A 336 105.81 70.68 60.28
C ALA A 336 106.96 71.27 59.44
N GLN A 337 106.67 71.72 58.21
CA GLN A 337 107.65 72.40 57.36
C GLN A 337 108.12 73.74 57.97
N GLN A 338 107.21 74.54 58.51
CA GLN A 338 107.55 75.79 59.22
C GLN A 338 108.38 75.51 60.47
N THR A 339 108.02 74.51 61.28
CA THR A 339 108.77 74.09 62.48
C THR A 339 110.18 73.61 62.10
N ASN A 340 110.34 72.86 61.01
CA ASN A 340 111.65 72.45 60.51
C ASN A 340 112.51 73.66 60.09
N LEU A 341 111.91 74.69 59.48
CA LEU A 341 112.61 75.94 59.14
C LEU A 341 112.98 76.75 60.40
N LEU A 342 112.08 76.85 61.38
CA LEU A 342 112.36 77.50 62.66
C LEU A 342 113.49 76.79 63.43
N ALA A 343 113.46 75.46 63.47
CA ALA A 343 114.48 74.63 64.09
C ALA A 343 115.83 74.79 63.37
N LEU A 344 115.83 74.86 62.03
CA LEU A 344 117.03 75.14 61.25
C LEU A 344 117.63 76.52 61.61
N ASN A 345 116.80 77.56 61.69
CA ASN A 345 117.25 78.90 62.11
C ASN A 345 117.81 78.87 63.54
N ALA A 346 117.18 78.13 64.45
CA ALA A 346 117.66 77.95 65.82
C ALA A 346 119.01 77.21 65.86
N THR A 347 119.22 76.16 65.05
CA THR A 347 120.53 75.48 64.93
C THR A 347 121.61 76.43 64.41
N ILE A 348 121.29 77.31 63.45
CA ILE A 348 122.22 78.32 62.92
C ILE A 348 122.62 79.31 64.02
N GLU A 349 121.65 79.85 64.77
CA GLU A 349 121.94 80.80 65.85
C GLU A 349 122.68 80.13 67.02
N ALA A 350 122.38 78.85 67.32
CA ALA A 350 123.12 78.05 68.28
C ALA A 350 124.59 77.89 67.89
N ALA A 351 124.86 77.62 66.61
CA ALA A 351 126.22 77.53 66.08
C ALA A 351 126.95 78.90 66.15
N ARG A 352 126.21 80.00 65.95
CA ARG A 352 126.74 81.37 66.06
C ARG A 352 127.13 81.75 67.49
N ALA A 353 126.43 81.23 68.49
CA ALA A 353 126.73 81.43 69.91
C ALA A 353 127.92 80.61 70.45
N GLY A 354 128.54 79.75 69.64
CA GLY A 354 129.73 78.97 70.01
C GLY A 354 129.48 77.98 71.16
N GLU A 355 130.39 77.91 72.13
CA GLU A 355 130.28 76.96 73.28
C GLU A 355 129.02 77.20 74.14
N ALA A 356 128.55 78.45 74.27
CA ALA A 356 127.35 78.79 75.04
C ALA A 356 126.05 78.27 74.38
N GLY A 357 126.08 77.98 73.08
CA GLY A 357 124.92 77.51 72.30
C GLY A 357 124.77 75.99 72.21
N LYS A 358 125.70 75.19 72.73
CA LYS A 358 125.69 73.71 72.56
C LYS A 358 124.40 73.03 73.01
N GLY A 359 123.87 73.39 74.19
CA GLY A 359 122.60 72.82 74.68
C GLY A 359 121.40 73.19 73.80
N PHE A 360 121.38 74.43 73.29
CA PHE A 360 120.34 74.90 72.36
C PHE A 360 120.44 74.22 70.99
N ALA A 361 121.66 73.95 70.50
CA ALA A 361 121.89 73.22 69.25
C ALA A 361 121.33 71.79 69.29
N VAL A 362 121.45 71.09 70.42
CA VAL A 362 120.90 69.74 70.61
C VAL A 362 119.36 69.77 70.52
N VAL A 363 118.72 70.68 71.26
CA VAL A 363 117.25 70.82 71.22
C VAL A 363 116.77 71.21 69.82
N ALA A 364 117.45 72.15 69.15
CA ALA A 364 117.09 72.56 67.80
C ALA A 364 117.20 71.41 66.78
N ASN A 365 118.24 70.56 66.90
CA ASN A 365 118.36 69.36 66.06
C ASN A 365 117.28 68.32 66.34
N GLU A 366 116.91 68.09 67.60
CA GLU A 366 115.82 67.17 67.97
C GLU A 366 114.47 67.64 67.40
N VAL A 367 114.16 68.93 67.55
CA VAL A 367 112.95 69.54 66.98
C VAL A 367 112.95 69.44 65.44
N LYS A 368 114.12 69.61 64.80
CA LYS A 368 114.26 69.48 63.35
C LYS A 368 113.97 68.06 62.87
N GLU A 369 114.50 67.04 63.54
CA GLU A 369 114.23 65.64 63.17
C GLU A 369 112.77 65.25 63.44
N LEU A 370 112.19 65.69 64.56
CA LEU A 370 110.77 65.49 64.87
C LEU A 370 109.86 66.14 63.81
N ALA A 371 110.21 67.34 63.34
CA ALA A 371 109.48 68.04 62.29
C ALA A 371 109.58 67.31 60.93
N LYS A 372 110.75 66.77 60.57
CA LYS A 372 110.90 65.91 59.38
C LYS A 372 110.08 64.64 59.47
N GLU A 373 110.10 63.97 60.63
CA GLU A 373 109.32 62.76 60.85
C GLU A 373 107.82 63.03 60.75
N THR A 374 107.37 64.16 61.32
CA THR A 374 105.98 64.63 61.19
C THR A 374 105.60 64.91 59.73
N SER A 375 106.46 65.56 58.95
CA SER A 375 106.21 65.80 57.51
C SER A 375 106.16 64.49 56.71
N ARG A 376 107.02 63.51 57.03
CA ARG A 376 106.98 62.18 56.41
C ARG A 376 105.70 61.42 56.75
N ALA A 377 105.30 61.42 58.02
CA ALA A 377 104.08 60.76 58.47
C ALA A 377 102.83 61.39 57.84
N THR A 378 102.75 62.72 57.80
CA THR A 378 101.62 63.44 57.16
C THR A 378 101.54 63.16 55.66
N LYS A 379 102.65 63.10 54.92
CA LYS A 379 102.64 62.67 53.50
C LYS A 379 102.08 61.26 53.31
N HIS A 380 102.43 60.33 54.19
CA HIS A 380 101.88 58.98 54.13
C HIS A 380 100.37 58.95 54.43
N ILE A 381 99.89 59.79 55.35
CA ILE A 381 98.47 59.94 55.63
C ILE A 381 97.74 60.56 54.43
N ILE A 382 98.32 61.55 53.74
CA ILE A 382 97.73 62.15 52.51
C ILE A 382 97.45 61.06 51.47
N GLY A 383 98.44 60.20 51.18
CA GLY A 383 98.24 59.11 50.22
C GLY A 383 97.14 58.11 50.62
N ARG A 384 96.95 57.87 51.93
CA ARG A 384 95.83 57.05 52.44
C ARG A 384 94.48 57.75 52.27
N ILE A 385 94.41 59.06 52.49
CA ILE A 385 93.17 59.83 52.29
C ILE A 385 92.80 59.90 50.81
N GLU A 386 93.77 60.08 49.92
CA GLU A 386 93.55 60.06 48.47
C GLU A 386 93.04 58.68 48.00
N ALA A 387 93.56 57.58 48.55
CA ALA A 387 93.04 56.24 48.29
C ALA A 387 91.59 56.09 48.77
N ILE A 388 91.26 56.53 50.00
CA ILE A 388 89.88 56.48 50.52
C ILE A 388 88.93 57.32 49.64
N GLN A 389 89.37 58.47 49.16
CA GLN A 389 88.58 59.30 48.25
C GLN A 389 88.35 58.62 46.89
N ALA A 390 89.36 57.95 46.34
CA ALA A 390 89.21 57.18 45.11
C ALA A 390 88.24 56.00 45.30
N ASP A 391 88.40 55.22 46.37
CA ASP A 391 87.56 54.06 46.69
C ASP A 391 86.10 54.49 46.94
N THR A 392 85.87 55.62 47.62
CA THR A 392 84.52 56.16 47.84
C THR A 392 83.87 56.62 46.55
N GLN A 393 84.61 57.25 45.63
CA GLN A 393 84.08 57.64 44.32
C GLN A 393 83.73 56.42 43.45
N GLU A 394 84.56 55.37 43.49
CA GLU A 394 84.26 54.10 42.82
C GLU A 394 82.99 53.45 43.38
N ALA A 395 82.83 53.45 44.71
CA ALA A 395 81.64 52.92 45.37
C ALA A 395 80.37 53.70 45.00
N VAL A 396 80.41 55.03 44.89
CA VAL A 396 79.27 55.86 44.42
C VAL A 396 78.87 55.45 43.00
N ASN A 397 79.83 55.26 42.09
CA ASN A 397 79.55 54.85 40.72
C ASN A 397 78.92 53.45 40.67
N ALA A 398 79.45 52.49 41.44
CA ALA A 398 78.91 51.14 41.53
C ALA A 398 77.46 51.12 42.07
N ILE A 399 77.18 51.92 43.10
CA ILE A 399 75.84 52.10 43.67
C ILE A 399 74.88 52.71 42.66
N GLY A 400 75.32 53.70 41.88
CA GLY A 400 74.52 54.27 40.78
C GLY A 400 74.10 53.22 39.76
N LEU A 401 75.01 52.32 39.37
CA LEU A 401 74.72 51.22 38.46
C LEU A 401 73.69 50.24 39.06
N VAL A 402 73.85 49.91 40.35
CA VAL A 402 72.89 49.04 41.07
C VAL A 402 71.51 49.68 41.13
N SER A 403 71.40 50.99 41.38
CA SER A 403 70.13 51.72 41.34
C SER A 403 69.44 51.65 39.97
N GLU A 404 70.19 51.75 38.87
CA GLU A 404 69.64 51.63 37.52
C GLU A 404 69.07 50.23 37.26
N ILE A 405 69.82 49.18 37.62
CA ILE A 405 69.36 47.78 37.50
C ILE A 405 68.08 47.55 38.32
N ILE A 406 68.01 48.07 39.55
CA ILE A 406 66.81 47.92 40.39
C ILE A 406 65.60 48.62 39.75
N ARG A 407 65.81 49.78 39.10
CA ARG A 407 64.73 50.49 38.40
C ARG A 407 64.21 49.71 37.20
N GLU A 408 65.10 49.09 36.44
CA GLU A 408 64.74 48.20 35.33
C GLU A 408 63.94 46.98 35.81
N ILE A 409 64.28 46.44 36.99
CA ILE A 409 63.51 45.37 37.64
C ILE A 409 62.09 45.86 37.97
N ASP A 410 61.90 47.02 38.60
CA ASP A 410 60.57 47.56 38.94
C ASP A 410 59.72 47.82 37.69
N GLU A 411 60.32 48.38 36.63
CA GLU A 411 59.65 48.58 35.34
C GLU A 411 59.22 47.24 34.71
N SER A 412 60.09 46.22 34.73
CA SER A 412 59.78 44.89 34.25
C SER A 412 58.63 44.24 35.03
N GLN A 413 58.55 44.45 36.35
CA GLN A 413 57.43 43.94 37.15
C GLN A 413 56.10 44.62 36.79
N ASN A 414 56.10 45.90 36.44
CA ASN A 414 54.89 46.58 35.96
C ASN A 414 54.40 46.02 34.62
N VAL A 415 55.31 45.66 33.72
CA VAL A 415 54.97 44.99 32.45
C VAL A 415 54.36 43.61 32.72
N ILE A 416 54.95 42.83 33.63
CA ILE A 416 54.41 41.52 34.04
C ILE A 416 53.00 41.67 34.63
N ALA A 417 52.78 42.67 35.49
CA ALA A 417 51.46 42.92 36.07
C ALA A 417 50.40 43.22 35.00
N GLY A 418 50.72 44.04 33.99
CA GLY A 418 49.83 44.29 32.86
C GLY A 418 49.54 43.03 32.04
N ALA A 419 50.56 42.21 31.77
CA ALA A 419 50.37 40.94 31.06
C ALA A 419 49.49 39.95 31.85
N VAL A 420 49.60 39.95 33.19
CA VAL A 420 48.78 39.12 34.08
C VAL A 420 47.30 39.55 34.05
N GLU A 421 47.01 40.85 33.98
CA GLU A 421 45.63 41.35 33.83
C GLU A 421 45.03 40.87 32.49
N GLU A 422 45.79 40.95 31.40
CA GLU A 422 45.36 40.48 30.08
C GLU A 422 45.14 38.95 30.06
N GLN A 423 46.05 38.19 30.65
CA GLN A 423 45.91 36.73 30.80
C GLN A 423 44.69 36.37 31.64
N THR A 424 44.38 37.13 32.70
CA THR A 424 43.19 36.90 33.53
C THR A 424 41.91 37.07 32.71
N ALA A 425 41.84 38.12 31.89
CA ALA A 425 40.70 38.36 31.02
C ALA A 425 40.53 37.23 29.98
N MET A 426 41.64 36.81 29.35
CA MET A 426 41.64 35.72 28.37
C MET A 426 41.21 34.39 28.99
N THR A 427 41.72 34.04 30.17
CA THR A 427 41.33 32.82 30.89
C THR A 427 39.85 32.81 31.24
N SER A 428 39.27 33.97 31.62
CA SER A 428 37.83 34.10 31.87
C SER A 428 37.00 33.87 30.61
N GLU A 429 37.44 34.38 29.46
CA GLU A 429 36.79 34.15 28.17
C GLU A 429 36.87 32.69 27.74
N ILE A 430 38.04 32.05 27.91
CA ILE A 430 38.23 30.61 27.65
C ILE A 430 37.28 29.78 28.52
N SER A 431 37.16 30.11 29.82
CA SER A 431 36.24 29.44 30.75
C SER A 431 34.79 29.49 30.24
N ARG A 432 34.34 30.67 29.80
CA ARG A 432 33.00 30.83 29.21
C ARG A 432 32.84 29.99 27.94
N ASN A 433 33.81 30.04 27.02
CA ASN A 433 33.76 29.28 25.77
C ASN A 433 33.70 27.76 26.02
N ILE A 434 34.42 27.26 27.03
CA ILE A 434 34.35 25.84 27.42
C ILE A 434 32.96 25.48 27.94
N SER A 435 32.33 26.35 28.73
CA SER A 435 30.95 26.14 29.20
C SER A 435 29.95 26.08 28.04
N ASP A 436 30.11 26.95 27.03
CA ASP A 436 29.29 26.96 25.83
C ASP A 436 29.50 25.67 25.00
N VAL A 437 30.75 25.20 24.84
CA VAL A 437 31.06 23.94 24.15
C VAL A 437 30.45 22.74 24.87
N ALA A 438 30.50 22.68 26.20
CA ALA A 438 29.88 21.62 26.98
C ALA A 438 28.35 21.62 26.81
N THR A 439 27.73 22.80 26.86
CA THR A 439 26.28 22.97 26.65
C THR A 439 25.87 22.56 25.24
N GLY A 440 26.61 23.01 24.22
CA GLY A 440 26.36 22.63 22.82
C GLY A 440 26.52 21.14 22.57
N SER A 441 27.49 20.49 23.22
CA SER A 441 27.67 19.04 23.13
C SER A 441 26.47 18.28 23.72
N TYR A 442 25.93 18.75 24.85
CA TYR A 442 24.71 18.18 25.43
C TYR A 442 23.49 18.33 24.51
N GLU A 443 23.33 19.49 23.86
CA GLU A 443 22.25 19.70 22.88
C GLU A 443 22.39 18.81 21.64
N ILE A 444 23.63 18.55 21.19
CA ILE A 444 23.93 17.63 20.10
C ILE A 444 23.50 16.21 20.48
N VAL A 445 23.88 15.71 21.67
CA VAL A 445 23.45 14.39 22.16
C VAL A 445 21.93 14.28 22.15
N LYS A 446 21.22 15.28 22.69
CA LYS A 446 19.75 15.28 22.69
C LYS A 446 19.15 15.25 21.28
N SER A 447 19.72 16.03 20.35
CA SER A 447 19.27 16.07 18.96
C SER A 447 19.49 14.73 18.26
N ILE A 448 20.60 14.08 18.54
CA ILE A 448 20.96 12.77 18.01
C ILE A 448 20.04 11.67 18.55
N THR A 449 19.65 11.73 19.82
CA THR A 449 18.64 10.81 20.39
C THR A 449 17.32 10.90 19.61
N MET A 450 16.85 12.11 19.28
CA MET A 450 15.64 12.29 18.47
C MET A 450 15.80 11.74 17.04
N VAL A 451 17.00 11.86 16.45
CA VAL A 451 17.31 11.26 15.14
C VAL A 451 17.25 9.73 15.22
N ALA A 452 17.82 9.13 16.26
CA ALA A 452 17.76 7.69 16.48
C ALA A 452 16.32 7.19 16.69
N GLU A 453 15.50 7.91 17.45
CA GLU A 453 14.07 7.60 17.62
C GLU A 453 13.29 7.70 16.30
N THR A 454 13.60 8.69 15.47
CA THR A 454 12.98 8.88 14.15
C THR A 454 13.38 7.75 13.18
N ALA A 455 14.65 7.35 13.21
CA ALA A 455 15.15 6.20 12.46
C ALA A 455 14.43 4.92 12.89
N GLN A 456 14.31 4.67 14.20
CA GLN A 456 13.58 3.53 14.75
C GLN A 456 12.11 3.51 14.30
N SER A 457 11.44 4.67 14.31
CA SER A 457 10.06 4.82 13.83
C SER A 457 9.94 4.52 12.33
N THR A 458 10.95 4.92 11.54
CA THR A 458 11.02 4.64 10.10
C THR A 458 11.19 3.14 9.83
N THR A 459 12.02 2.46 10.62
CA THR A 459 12.15 0.99 10.59
C THR A 459 10.82 0.31 10.86
N SER A 460 10.12 0.70 11.94
CA SER A 460 8.80 0.13 12.27
C SER A 460 7.75 0.39 11.19
N GLY A 461 7.68 1.60 10.64
CA GLY A 461 6.77 1.91 9.52
C GLY A 461 7.10 1.16 8.23
N SER A 462 8.38 0.88 7.99
CA SER A 462 8.82 0.05 6.86
C SER A 462 8.39 -1.41 7.03
N ASP A 463 8.51 -1.96 8.25
CA ASP A 463 8.02 -3.32 8.55
C ASP A 463 6.50 -3.42 8.41
N GLU A 464 5.73 -2.42 8.86
CA GLU A 464 4.28 -2.36 8.64
C GLU A 464 3.92 -2.29 7.15
N THR A 465 4.70 -1.53 6.37
CA THR A 465 4.52 -1.43 4.92
C THR A 465 4.83 -2.77 4.24
N LEU A 466 5.84 -3.52 4.69
CA LEU A 466 6.13 -4.87 4.20
C LEU A 466 4.97 -5.86 4.47
N VAL A 467 4.37 -5.80 5.67
CA VAL A 467 3.19 -6.62 6.01
C VAL A 467 1.99 -6.24 5.13
N THR A 468 1.80 -4.94 4.89
CA THR A 468 0.74 -4.44 4.02
C THR A 468 0.94 -4.87 2.57
N ALA A 469 2.17 -4.79 2.06
CA ALA A 469 2.53 -5.29 0.73
C ALA A 469 2.23 -6.79 0.60
N ALA A 470 2.65 -7.62 1.55
CA ALA A 470 2.33 -9.04 1.55
C ALA A 470 0.81 -9.31 1.53
N SER A 471 0.03 -8.48 2.22
CA SER A 471 -1.43 -8.56 2.22
C SER A 471 -2.04 -8.19 0.87
N ILE A 472 -1.55 -7.14 0.21
CA ILE A 472 -1.97 -6.75 -1.15
C ILE A 472 -1.63 -7.84 -2.17
N GLU A 473 -0.45 -8.46 -2.05
CA GLU A 473 -0.04 -9.56 -2.93
C GLU A 473 -1.00 -10.74 -2.80
N ARG A 474 -1.37 -11.12 -1.56
CA ARG A 474 -2.35 -12.16 -1.31
C ARG A 474 -3.73 -11.82 -1.89
N LEU A 475 -4.23 -10.60 -1.66
CA LEU A 475 -5.50 -10.14 -2.22
C LEU A 475 -5.50 -10.15 -3.76
N ALA A 476 -4.40 -9.74 -4.38
CA ALA A 476 -4.23 -9.77 -5.82
C ALA A 476 -4.24 -11.22 -6.35
N ALA A 477 -3.58 -12.15 -5.65
CA ALA A 477 -3.60 -13.57 -5.99
C ALA A 477 -4.99 -14.18 -5.85
N ASP A 478 -5.72 -13.88 -4.78
CA ASP A 478 -7.10 -14.34 -4.57
C ASP A 478 -8.03 -13.81 -5.67
N LEU A 479 -7.87 -12.55 -6.07
CA LEU A 479 -8.64 -11.96 -7.16
C LEU A 479 -8.30 -12.61 -8.51
N MET A 480 -7.03 -12.97 -8.76
CA MET A 480 -6.65 -13.74 -9.95
C MET A 480 -7.25 -15.15 -9.94
N LEU A 481 -7.30 -15.83 -8.79
CA LEU A 481 -7.92 -17.15 -8.67
C LEU A 481 -9.42 -17.08 -8.93
N LEU A 482 -10.13 -16.12 -8.33
CA LEU A 482 -11.56 -15.90 -8.55
C LEU A 482 -11.88 -15.58 -10.02
N VAL A 483 -11.02 -14.81 -10.69
CA VAL A 483 -11.18 -14.44 -12.11
C VAL A 483 -10.62 -15.53 -13.05
N GLY A 484 -9.80 -16.46 -12.55
CA GLY A 484 -9.19 -17.57 -13.29
C GLY A 484 -10.02 -18.85 -13.30
N GLN A 485 -10.63 -19.21 -12.18
CA GLN A 485 -11.38 -20.46 -11.99
C GLN A 485 -12.66 -20.57 -12.84
N SER A 486 -13.13 -19.48 -13.45
CA SER A 486 -14.30 -19.53 -14.36
C SER A 486 -13.98 -20.12 -15.75
N GLY A 487 -12.72 -20.44 -16.08
CA GLY A 487 -12.30 -20.85 -17.43
C GLY A 487 -11.75 -22.27 -17.60
N GLU A 488 -11.45 -23.01 -16.51
CA GLU A 488 -10.71 -24.28 -16.60
C GLU A 488 -11.48 -25.52 -16.08
N ALA A 489 -12.82 -25.48 -16.05
CA ALA A 489 -13.63 -26.65 -15.68
C ALA A 489 -13.97 -27.60 -16.85
N SER A 490 -13.37 -27.44 -18.04
CA SER A 490 -13.57 -28.39 -19.13
C SER A 490 -12.28 -28.61 -19.91
N GLY A 491 -11.67 -29.79 -19.70
CA GLY A 491 -10.62 -30.32 -20.57
C GLY A 491 -9.23 -30.31 -19.96
N ARG A 492 -8.97 -31.22 -19.01
CA ARG A 492 -7.66 -31.89 -18.90
C ARG A 492 -7.83 -33.24 -18.21
N GLN A 493 -7.85 -34.30 -19.02
CA GLN A 493 -7.47 -35.63 -18.56
C GLN A 493 -6.00 -35.59 -18.10
N PRO A 494 -5.62 -36.30 -17.03
CA PRO A 494 -4.22 -36.43 -16.67
C PRO A 494 -3.55 -37.41 -17.63
N THR A 495 -2.71 -36.91 -18.53
CA THR A 495 -1.69 -37.74 -19.18
C THR A 495 -0.59 -37.99 -18.17
N GLU A 496 -0.60 -39.23 -17.68
CA GLU A 496 0.50 -39.91 -17.03
C GLU A 496 1.74 -39.83 -17.95
N GLN A 497 2.77 -39.12 -17.52
CA GLN A 497 4.10 -39.27 -18.11
C GLN A 497 5.13 -39.27 -16.99
N ALA A 498 5.70 -40.46 -16.80
CA ALA A 498 6.93 -40.72 -16.11
C ALA A 498 8.04 -39.77 -16.60
N SER A 499 8.79 -39.21 -15.67
CA SER A 499 10.12 -38.71 -15.96
C SER A 499 11.09 -39.27 -14.94
N ASP A 500 12.01 -40.05 -15.51
CA ASP A 500 13.19 -40.65 -14.95
C ASP A 500 13.86 -39.87 -13.82
N SER A 501 14.20 -40.63 -12.80
CA SER A 501 15.30 -40.34 -11.90
C SER A 501 16.64 -40.29 -12.66
N ASN A 502 17.48 -39.35 -12.22
CA ASN A 502 18.93 -39.51 -12.00
C ASN A 502 19.89 -38.68 -12.88
N ARG A 503 20.82 -38.01 -12.17
CA ARG A 503 22.08 -37.34 -12.58
C ARG A 503 21.92 -35.96 -13.24
N ASP A 504 22.52 -34.88 -12.75
CA ASP A 504 23.91 -34.76 -12.29
C ASP A 504 24.12 -33.84 -11.08
N ALA A 505 25.15 -34.19 -10.31
CA ALA A 505 25.73 -33.45 -9.21
C ALA A 505 26.92 -32.61 -9.70
N SER A 506 26.94 -31.33 -9.33
CA SER A 506 28.13 -30.51 -9.07
C SER A 506 27.60 -29.15 -8.59
N GLY A 507 27.77 -28.73 -7.35
CA GLY A 507 29.05 -28.41 -6.75
C GLY A 507 29.10 -26.89 -6.54
N GLY A 508 28.56 -26.39 -5.42
CA GLY A 508 28.51 -24.96 -5.12
C GLY A 508 28.29 -24.70 -3.63
N LYS A 509 29.36 -24.86 -2.85
CA LYS A 509 29.42 -24.56 -1.41
C LYS A 509 29.25 -23.06 -1.18
N TYR A 510 28.27 -22.65 -0.37
CA TYR A 510 28.40 -21.48 0.51
C TYR A 510 27.83 -21.78 1.89
N ARG A 511 28.63 -21.42 2.88
CA ARG A 511 28.65 -21.87 4.26
C ARG A 511 27.98 -20.79 5.12
N LEU A 512 26.89 -21.13 5.81
CA LEU A 512 26.30 -20.31 6.87
C LEU A 512 27.22 -20.32 8.11
N PRO A 513 27.46 -19.19 8.79
CA PRO A 513 27.99 -19.23 10.15
C PRO A 513 26.83 -19.41 11.14
N ALA A 514 26.98 -20.41 12.01
CA ALA A 514 26.13 -20.63 13.17
C ALA A 514 26.40 -19.55 14.23
N ALA A 515 25.33 -18.97 14.77
CA ALA A 515 25.37 -18.17 15.99
C ALA A 515 25.80 -19.06 17.16
N LYS A 516 26.73 -18.56 17.97
CA LYS A 516 27.03 -19.08 19.31
C LYS A 516 26.16 -18.29 20.30
N GLU A 517 25.23 -18.98 20.93
CA GLU A 517 24.66 -18.61 22.22
C GLU A 517 25.63 -19.01 23.35
N ASP A 518 25.49 -18.29 24.46
CA ASP A 518 25.98 -18.54 25.82
C ASP A 518 27.45 -18.28 26.16
N ALA A 519 27.68 -17.14 26.85
CA ALA A 519 27.95 -17.10 28.30
C ALA A 519 28.73 -15.82 28.66
N PHE A 520 28.09 -14.85 29.33
CA PHE A 520 28.79 -13.93 30.24
C PHE A 520 27.80 -13.28 31.23
N LEU A 521 27.54 -13.98 32.33
CA LEU A 521 27.17 -13.40 33.62
C LEU A 521 28.34 -13.71 34.56
N GLU A 522 29.17 -12.71 34.86
CA GLU A 522 29.97 -12.56 36.10
C GLU A 522 31.01 -11.45 35.93
N SER A 523 30.71 -10.24 36.41
CA SER A 523 31.60 -9.40 37.25
C SER A 523 30.97 -8.01 37.43
N LEU A 524 30.17 -7.86 38.48
CA LEU A 524 30.05 -6.62 39.24
C LEU A 524 30.88 -6.80 40.51
#